data_AF-A0A7S1AXU8-F1
#
_entry.id   AF-A0A7S1AXU8-F1
#
_cell.length_a   1.000
_cell.length_b   1.000
_cell.length_c   1.000
_cell.angle_alpha   90.00
_cell.angle_beta   90.00
_cell.angle_gamma   90.00
#
_symmetry.space_group_name_H-M   'P 1'
#
loop_
_entity.id
_entity.type
_entity.pdbx_description
1 polymer ?
#
loop_
_entity_poly.entity_id
_entity_poly.type
_entity_poly.pdbx_seq_one_letter_code
_entity_poly.pdbx_strand_id
1 'polypeptide(L)'
;MNLRCRFVDAQDGVWLTTFHEAAQQVLGMTADELHVAEREARENGEGGREALESRIKAQYFAKPLQVTVRAKVDMYNGERRSNVTCVSACAVQPAESGRKMLAEIENMLAACACA
;
A
#
# COMPACT_ATOMS: atom_id res chain seq x y z
N MET A 1 12.88 -1.27 -7.71
CA MET A 1 11.81 -2.16 -7.23
C MET A 1 10.50 -1.77 -7.91
N ASN A 2 9.81 -2.72 -8.53
CA ASN A 2 8.49 -2.50 -9.14
C ASN A 2 7.57 -3.59 -8.64
N LEU A 3 6.58 -3.22 -7.82
CA LEU A 3 5.69 -4.16 -7.14
C LEU A 3 4.25 -3.91 -7.56
N ARG A 4 3.46 -4.98 -7.53
CA ARG A 4 2.01 -4.89 -7.59
C ARG A 4 1.47 -5.17 -6.20
N CYS A 5 0.95 -4.13 -5.56
CA CYS A 5 0.47 -4.19 -4.18
C CYS A 5 -1.06 -4.20 -4.17
N ARG A 6 -1.66 -5.03 -3.32
CA ARG A 6 -3.09 -5.02 -3.03
C ARG A 6 -3.35 -4.20 -1.78
N PHE A 7 -4.00 -3.06 -1.91
CA PHE A 7 -4.47 -2.26 -0.78
C PHE A 7 -5.94 -2.58 -0.53
N VAL A 8 -6.33 -2.65 0.75
CA VAL A 8 -7.70 -2.99 1.16
C VAL A 8 -8.14 -2.01 2.24
N ASP A 9 -9.34 -1.47 2.10
CA ASP A 9 -10.01 -0.67 3.11
C ASP A 9 -11.38 -1.29 3.48
N ALA A 10 -12.24 -0.52 4.15
CA ALA A 10 -13.55 -0.98 4.58
C ALA A 10 -14.55 -1.21 3.42
N GLN A 11 -14.29 -0.66 2.24
CA GLN A 11 -15.18 -0.74 1.08
C GLN A 11 -14.73 -1.80 0.07
N ASP A 12 -13.45 -1.79 -0.31
CA ASP A 12 -12.94 -2.69 -1.33
C ASP A 12 -11.41 -2.89 -1.24
N GLY A 13 -10.90 -3.81 -2.07
CA GLY A 13 -9.49 -4.00 -2.32
C GLY A 13 -9.10 -3.69 -3.75
N VAL A 14 -8.04 -2.91 -3.94
CA VAL A 14 -7.52 -2.55 -5.27
C VAL A 14 -6.06 -2.97 -5.45
N TRP A 15 -5.76 -3.49 -6.63
CA TRP A 15 -4.39 -3.78 -7.04
C TRP A 15 -3.77 -2.56 -7.73
N LEU A 16 -2.70 -2.01 -7.16
CA LEU A 16 -2.01 -0.84 -7.68
C LEU A 16 -0.58 -1.17 -8.10
N THR A 17 -0.17 -0.58 -9.22
CA THR A 17 1.25 -0.53 -9.59
C THR A 17 1.96 0.40 -8.61
N THR A 18 3.04 -0.08 -8.00
CA THR A 18 3.78 0.63 -6.96
C THR A 18 5.25 0.65 -7.35
N PHE A 19 5.72 1.82 -7.79
CA PHE A 19 7.09 2.01 -8.28
C PHE A 19 8.07 2.28 -7.14
N HIS A 20 9.35 2.40 -7.49
CA HIS A 20 10.52 2.33 -6.61
C HIS A 20 10.34 2.97 -5.21
N GLU A 21 10.10 4.28 -5.14
CA GLU A 21 10.01 5.01 -3.86
C GLU A 21 8.83 4.54 -3.00
N ALA A 22 7.63 4.48 -3.59
CA ALA A 22 6.43 4.01 -2.90
C ALA A 22 6.57 2.55 -2.45
N ALA A 23 7.21 1.71 -3.26
CA ALA A 23 7.40 0.29 -2.94
C ALA A 23 8.31 0.13 -1.71
N GLN A 24 9.38 0.93 -1.63
CA GLN A 24 10.27 0.94 -0.46
C GLN A 24 9.54 1.44 0.79
N GLN A 25 8.69 2.45 0.64
CA GLN A 25 7.86 2.95 1.74
C GLN A 25 6.85 1.91 2.24
N VAL A 26 6.25 1.14 1.33
CA VAL A 26 5.31 0.05 1.69
C VAL A 26 6.02 -1.09 2.43
N LEU A 27 7.18 -1.53 1.94
CA LEU A 27 7.89 -2.68 2.52
C LEU A 27 8.85 -2.31 3.66
N GLY A 28 9.15 -1.02 3.85
CA GLY A 28 10.15 -0.56 4.82
C GLY A 28 11.57 -1.08 4.53
N MET A 29 11.87 -1.44 3.27
CA MET A 29 13.16 -1.96 2.84
C MET A 29 13.54 -1.42 1.46
N THR A 30 14.84 -1.28 1.24
CA THR A 30 15.42 -0.87 -0.04
C THR A 30 15.40 -2.01 -1.06
N ALA A 31 15.64 -1.67 -2.33
CA ALA A 31 15.71 -2.68 -3.39
C ALA A 31 16.93 -3.61 -3.21
N ASP A 32 18.03 -3.08 -2.67
CA ASP A 32 19.26 -3.84 -2.43
C ASP A 32 19.09 -4.81 -1.26
N GLU A 33 18.45 -4.38 -0.17
CA GLU A 33 18.11 -5.27 0.96
C GLU A 33 17.18 -6.41 0.52
N LEU A 34 16.20 -6.12 -0.34
CA LEU A 34 15.34 -7.15 -0.91
C LEU A 34 16.14 -8.11 -1.79
N HIS A 35 17.05 -7.60 -2.62
CA HIS A 35 17.89 -8.42 -3.48
C HIS A 35 18.82 -9.37 -2.70
N VAL A 36 19.41 -8.87 -1.61
CA VAL A 36 20.21 -9.70 -0.69
C VAL A 36 19.34 -10.79 -0.08
N ALA A 37 18.15 -10.45 0.42
CA ALA A 37 17.23 -11.43 1.00
C ALA A 37 16.74 -12.48 -0.02
N GLU A 38 16.51 -12.09 -1.28
CA GLU A 38 16.19 -13.01 -2.38
C GLU A 38 17.33 -13.97 -2.68
N ARG A 39 18.57 -13.49 -2.62
CA ARG A 39 19.76 -14.32 -2.84
C ARG A 39 19.94 -15.33 -1.72
N GLU A 40 19.87 -14.88 -0.46
CA GLU A 40 19.92 -15.75 0.72
C GLU A 40 18.81 -16.81 0.69
N ALA A 41 17.60 -16.43 0.26
CA ALA A 41 16.49 -17.36 0.11
C ALA A 41 16.77 -18.45 -0.94
N ARG A 42 17.42 -18.11 -2.05
CA ARG A 42 17.81 -19.08 -3.10
C ARG A 42 18.87 -20.07 -2.62
N GLU A 43 19.85 -19.59 -1.85
CA GLU A 43 20.93 -20.42 -1.31
C GLU A 43 20.38 -21.46 -0.29
N ASN A 44 19.30 -21.12 0.43
CA ASN A 44 18.65 -21.98 1.43
C ASN A 44 17.54 -22.91 0.86
N GLY A 45 17.36 -22.98 -0.46
CA GLY A 45 16.36 -23.85 -1.09
C GLY A 45 14.91 -23.49 -0.76
N GLU A 46 14.02 -24.49 -0.65
CA GLU A 46 12.58 -24.26 -0.44
C GLU A 46 12.26 -23.51 0.85
N GLY A 47 12.95 -23.83 1.95
CA GLY A 47 12.76 -23.15 3.24
C GLY A 47 13.17 -21.67 3.22
N GLY A 48 14.16 -21.31 2.40
CA GLY A 48 14.57 -19.91 2.21
C GLY A 48 13.49 -19.06 1.55
N ARG A 49 12.78 -19.63 0.57
CA ARG A 49 11.69 -18.93 -0.13
C ARG A 49 10.51 -18.64 0.80
N GLU A 50 10.12 -19.61 1.62
CA GLU A 50 9.03 -19.43 2.59
C GLU A 50 9.39 -18.40 3.68
N ALA A 51 10.64 -18.42 4.15
CA ALA A 51 11.14 -17.43 5.11
C ALA A 51 11.13 -16.01 4.53
N LEU A 52 11.54 -15.85 3.27
CA LEU A 52 11.47 -14.56 2.56
C LEU A 52 10.03 -14.07 2.40
N GLU A 53 9.12 -14.94 1.94
CA GLU A 53 7.72 -14.58 1.78
C GLU A 53 7.10 -14.17 3.13
N SER A 54 7.42 -14.90 4.20
CA SER A 54 6.98 -14.58 5.57
C SER A 54 7.52 -13.22 6.03
N ARG A 55 8.80 -12.93 5.76
CA ARG A 55 9.41 -11.63 6.07
C ARG A 55 8.74 -10.48 5.30
N ILE A 56 8.47 -10.65 4.01
CA ILE A 56 7.78 -9.65 3.19
C ILE A 56 6.36 -9.43 3.69
N LYS A 57 5.60 -10.50 3.97
CA LYS A 57 4.24 -10.41 4.52
C LYS A 57 4.22 -9.69 5.87
N ALA A 58 5.16 -10.02 6.76
CA ALA A 58 5.26 -9.37 8.07
C ALA A 58 5.42 -7.85 7.94
N GLN A 59 6.23 -7.37 6.98
CA GLN A 59 6.38 -5.94 6.72
C GLN A 59 5.15 -5.35 6.03
N TYR A 60 4.65 -6.02 4.99
CA TYR A 60 3.53 -5.55 4.17
C TYR A 60 2.23 -5.35 4.99
N PHE A 61 2.01 -6.19 6.00
CA PHE A 61 0.83 -6.12 6.88
C PHE A 61 1.13 -5.50 8.25
N ALA A 62 2.32 -4.93 8.47
CA ALA A 62 2.73 -4.44 9.78
C ALA A 62 1.87 -3.28 10.30
N LYS A 63 1.49 -2.35 9.41
CA LYS A 63 0.81 -1.10 9.79
C LYS A 63 -0.18 -0.66 8.72
N PRO A 64 -1.28 0.01 9.10
CA PRO A 64 -2.14 0.69 8.14
C PRO A 64 -1.35 1.82 7.46
N LEU A 65 -1.57 1.96 6.15
CA LEU A 65 -0.89 2.95 5.32
C LEU A 65 -1.87 3.99 4.80
N GLN A 66 -1.45 5.25 4.81
CA GLN A 66 -2.03 6.31 4.00
C GLN A 66 -1.28 6.32 2.67
N VAL A 67 -2.00 6.12 1.57
CA VAL A 67 -1.42 6.04 0.23
C VAL A 67 -1.87 7.21 -0.64
N THR A 68 -0.95 7.77 -1.39
CA THR A 68 -1.23 8.76 -2.43
C THR A 68 -1.22 8.06 -3.77
N VAL A 69 -2.34 8.13 -4.50
CA VAL A 69 -2.50 7.47 -5.79
C VAL A 69 -2.63 8.49 -6.92
N ARG A 70 -2.09 8.15 -8.09
CA ARG A 70 -2.33 8.86 -9.34
C ARG A 70 -3.19 7.99 -10.24
N ALA A 71 -4.40 8.44 -10.50
CA ALA A 71 -5.28 7.84 -11.49
C ALA A 71 -5.16 8.62 -12.81
N LYS A 72 -4.85 7.92 -13.90
CA LYS A 72 -4.77 8.49 -15.23
C LYS A 72 -5.46 7.56 -16.22
N VAL A 73 -6.23 8.14 -17.14
CA VAL A 73 -6.71 7.39 -18.31
C VAL A 73 -5.59 7.41 -19.35
N ASP A 74 -5.02 6.24 -19.60
CA ASP A 74 -4.02 6.03 -20.64
C ASP A 74 -4.67 5.34 -21.85
N MET A 75 -3.99 5.43 -23.00
CA MET A 75 -4.38 4.71 -24.20
C MET A 75 -3.31 3.65 -24.47
N TYR A 76 -3.69 2.38 -24.38
CA TYR A 76 -2.78 1.25 -24.58
C TYR A 76 -3.31 0.41 -25.74
N ASN A 77 -2.52 0.27 -26.80
CA ASN A 77 -2.91 -0.42 -28.03
C ASN A 77 -4.26 0.05 -28.63
N GLY A 78 -4.55 1.34 -28.53
CA GLY A 78 -5.79 1.94 -29.04
C GLY A 78 -6.98 1.83 -28.08
N GLU A 79 -6.85 1.13 -26.96
CA GLU A 79 -7.89 1.02 -25.93
C GLU A 79 -7.65 2.00 -24.78
N ARG A 80 -8.72 2.65 -24.31
CA ARG A 80 -8.65 3.51 -23.12
C ARG A 80 -8.63 2.63 -21.88
N ARG A 81 -7.61 2.81 -21.04
CA ARG A 81 -7.43 2.06 -19.79
C ARG A 81 -7.21 3.03 -18.64
N SER A 82 -7.98 2.87 -17.57
CA SER A 82 -7.68 3.55 -16.31
C SER A 82 -6.48 2.89 -15.65
N ASN A 83 -5.42 3.65 -15.43
CA ASN A 83 -4.22 3.22 -14.75
C ASN A 83 -4.12 3.96 -13.42
N VAL A 84 -4.09 3.20 -12.33
CA VAL A 84 -3.96 3.74 -10.97
C VAL A 84 -2.64 3.26 -10.39
N THR A 85 -1.79 4.22 -10.05
CA THR A 85 -0.44 3.97 -9.55
C THR A 85 -0.30 4.56 -8.16
N CYS A 86 0.29 3.81 -7.22
CA CYS A 86 0.70 4.33 -5.93
C CYS A 86 1.98 5.15 -6.09
N VAL A 87 1.91 6.44 -5.72
CA VAL A 87 3.02 7.41 -5.84
C VAL A 87 3.75 7.55 -4.51
N SER A 88 3.05 7.37 -3.39
CA SER A 88 3.64 7.39 -2.05
C SER A 88 2.81 6.57 -1.09
N ALA A 89 3.45 6.01 -0.08
CA ALA A 89 2.84 5.38 1.08
C ALA A 89 3.51 5.89 2.36
N CYS A 90 2.73 6.10 3.41
CA CYS A 90 3.25 6.39 4.74
C CYS A 90 2.38 5.73 5.81
N ALA A 91 2.95 5.47 6.99
CA ALA A 91 2.17 4.95 8.10
C ALA A 91 1.09 5.96 8.51
N VAL A 92 -0.13 5.48 8.73
CA VAL A 92 -1.20 6.33 9.26
C VAL A 92 -0.80 6.84 10.65
N GLN A 93 -0.97 8.14 10.88
CA GLN A 93 -0.80 8.72 12.22
C GLN A 93 -2.13 8.61 13.00
N PRO A 94 -2.22 7.75 14.03
CA PRO A 94 -3.51 7.45 14.67
C PRO A 94 -4.15 8.68 15.32
N ALA A 95 -3.33 9.56 15.90
CA ALA A 95 -3.82 10.77 16.55
C ALA A 95 -4.46 11.75 15.56
N GLU A 96 -3.86 11.95 14.39
CA GLU A 96 -4.41 12.82 13.35
C GLU A 96 -5.65 12.20 12.70
N SER A 97 -5.56 10.93 12.32
CA SER A 97 -6.67 10.19 11.72
C SER A 97 -7.88 10.12 12.66
N GLY A 98 -7.66 9.85 13.95
CA GLY A 98 -8.72 9.79 14.94
C GLY A 98 -9.42 11.14 15.15
N ARG A 99 -8.66 12.25 15.22
CA ARG A 99 -9.26 13.60 15.30
C ARG A 99 -10.11 13.91 14.08
N LYS A 100 -9.64 13.56 12.87
CA LYS A 100 -10.39 13.75 11.64
C LYS A 100 -11.69 12.94 11.65
N MET A 101 -11.62 11.68 12.05
CA MET A 101 -12.78 10.79 12.14
C MET A 101 -13.82 11.29 13.15
N LEU A 102 -13.39 11.76 14.33
CA LEU A 102 -14.30 12.34 15.33
C LEU A 102 -14.99 13.60 14.80
N ALA A 103 -14.26 14.50 14.14
CA ALA A 103 -14.85 15.69 13.53
C ALA A 103 -15.89 15.33 12.45
N GLU A 104 -15.63 14.29 11.64
CA GLU A 104 -16.59 13.79 10.64
C GLU A 104 -17.86 13.23 11.31
N ILE A 105 -17.73 12.47 12.40
CA ILE A 105 -18.87 11.95 13.17
C ILE A 105 -19.69 13.08 13.77
N GLU A 106 -19.05 14.07 14.40
CA GLU A 106 -19.73 15.24 14.97
C GLU A 106 -20.51 16.02 13.91
N ASN A 107 -19.94 16.19 12.71
CA ASN A 107 -20.63 16.82 11.58
C ASN A 107 -21.86 16.02 11.13
N MET A 108 -21.78 14.70 11.08
CA MET A 108 -22.92 13.84 10.74
C MET A 108 -24.05 13.92 11.78
N LEU A 109 -23.69 13.96 13.07
CA LEU A 109 -24.66 14.11 14.17
C LEU A 109 -25.34 15.47 14.13
N ALA A 110 -24.59 16.55 13.90
CA ALA A 110 -25.15 17.89 13.76
C ALA A 110 -26.10 18.01 12.56
N ALA A 111 -25.75 17.40 11.43
CA ALA A 111 -26.61 17.38 10.25
C ALA A 111 -27.93 16.63 10.48
N CYS A 112 -27.91 15.52 11.24
CA CYS A 112 -29.13 14.80 11.62
C CYS A 112 -30.00 15.55 12.63
N ALA A 113 -29.41 16.33 13.53
CA ALA A 113 -30.15 17.08 14.56
C ALA A 113 -30.87 18.32 14.02
N CYS A 114 -30.46 18.83 12.86
CA CYS A 114 -31.07 19.98 12.17
C CYS A 114 -32.10 19.58 11.09
N ALA A 115 -32.37 18.27 10.92
CA ALA A 115 -33.38 17.72 10.00
C ALA A 115 -34.64 17.30 10.77
#